data_AF-A0AAD1YDM1-F1
#
_entry.id   AF-A0AAD1YDM1-F1
#
_cell.length_a   1.000
_cell.length_b   1.000
_cell.length_c   1.000
_cell.angle_alpha   90.00
_cell.angle_beta   90.00
_cell.angle_gamma   90.00
#
_symmetry.space_group_name_H-M   'P 1'
#
loop_
_entity.id
_entity.type
_entity.pdbx_description
1 polymer ?
#
loop_
_entity_poly.entity_id
_entity_poly.type
_entity_poly.pdbx_seq_one_letter_code
_entity_poly.pdbx_strand_id
1 'polypeptide(L)'
;MEKILLSRQSLATRWDFESTKVIENYEKAGIITRVPKLPTPRYSIEEILQIEHIGLDINPLSPIERIKKDKYIEKLERKIELLEAKLNKVQLALA
;
A
#
# COMPACT_ATOMS: atom_id res chain seq x y z
N MET A 1 -6.86 -21.53 18.40
CA MET A 1 -5.91 -21.06 17.38
C MET A 1 -6.41 -19.74 16.84
N GLU A 2 -5.58 -18.72 16.88
CA GLU A 2 -5.90 -17.40 16.32
C GLU A 2 -6.04 -17.52 14.79
N LYS A 3 -7.04 -16.88 14.20
CA LYS A 3 -7.27 -16.95 12.75
C LYS A 3 -6.28 -16.02 12.05
N ILE A 4 -5.40 -16.60 11.23
CA ILE A 4 -4.40 -15.85 10.44
C ILE A 4 -5.08 -15.06 9.31
N LEU A 5 -6.18 -15.57 8.77
CA LEU A 5 -6.93 -14.95 7.68
C LEU A 5 -8.40 -14.73 8.06
N LEU A 6 -8.90 -13.54 7.76
CA LEU A 6 -10.30 -13.17 7.92
C LEU A 6 -11.05 -13.30 6.60
N SER A 7 -12.28 -13.81 6.68
CA SER A 7 -13.24 -13.68 5.58
C SER A 7 -13.82 -12.26 5.57
N ARG A 8 -14.46 -11.88 4.46
CA ARG A 8 -15.17 -10.59 4.36
C ARG A 8 -16.23 -10.42 5.44
N GLN A 9 -16.98 -11.49 5.75
CA GLN A 9 -17.98 -11.48 6.81
C GLN A 9 -17.33 -11.30 8.18
N SER A 10 -16.25 -12.02 8.44
CA SER A 10 -15.55 -11.94 9.73
C SER A 10 -14.94 -10.56 9.97
N LEU A 11 -14.41 -9.92 8.92
CA LEU A 11 -13.90 -8.56 9.01
C LEU A 11 -15.02 -7.53 9.20
N ALA A 12 -16.15 -7.68 8.49
CA ALA A 12 -17.32 -6.83 8.70
C ALA A 12 -17.82 -6.90 10.15
N THR A 13 -17.97 -8.11 10.70
CA THR A 13 -18.36 -8.31 12.10
C THR A 13 -17.34 -7.73 13.09
N ARG A 14 -16.03 -7.82 12.80
CA ARG A 14 -14.99 -7.26 13.67
C ARG A 14 -15.07 -5.73 13.80
N TRP A 15 -15.44 -5.06 12.72
CA TRP A 15 -15.58 -3.60 12.67
C TRP A 15 -17.03 -3.14 12.88
N ASP A 16 -17.87 -3.99 13.47
CA ASP A 16 -19.29 -3.72 13.75
C ASP A 16 -20.11 -3.26 12.53
N PHE A 17 -19.77 -3.74 11.34
CA PHE A 17 -20.58 -3.56 10.14
C PHE A 17 -21.59 -4.69 9.97
N GLU A 18 -22.86 -4.32 9.76
CA GLU A 18 -23.93 -5.26 9.44
C GLU A 18 -23.79 -5.87 8.04
N SER A 19 -23.12 -5.17 7.11
CA SER A 19 -22.98 -5.56 5.71
C SER A 19 -21.52 -5.71 5.28
N THR A 20 -21.25 -6.77 4.51
CA THR A 20 -19.97 -6.99 3.83
C THR A 20 -19.69 -5.99 2.71
N LYS A 21 -20.71 -5.24 2.27
CA LYS A 21 -20.58 -4.26 1.19
C LYS A 21 -19.63 -3.11 1.53
N VAL A 22 -19.53 -2.75 2.82
CA VAL A 22 -18.56 -1.75 3.30
C VAL A 22 -17.13 -2.24 3.06
N ILE A 23 -16.87 -3.51 3.39
CA ILE A 23 -15.56 -4.14 3.17
C ILE A 23 -15.22 -4.21 1.66
N GLU A 24 -16.20 -4.48 0.80
CA GLU A 24 -16.00 -4.44 -0.67
C GLU A 24 -15.65 -3.04 -1.16
N ASN A 25 -16.26 -2.00 -0.59
CA ASN A 25 -15.96 -0.62 -0.95
C ASN A 25 -14.55 -0.24 -0.50
N TYR A 26 -14.12 -0.66 0.69
CA TYR A 26 -12.75 -0.46 1.17
C TYR A 26 -11.72 -1.21 0.32
N GLU A 27 -12.04 -2.44 -0.11
CA GLU A 27 -11.22 -3.19 -1.06
C GLU A 27 -11.09 -2.43 -2.40
N LYS A 28 -12.20 -1.91 -2.94
CA LYS A 28 -12.20 -1.12 -4.19
C LYS A 28 -11.47 0.22 -4.06
N ALA A 29 -11.58 0.88 -2.91
CA ALA A 29 -10.87 2.11 -2.59
C ALA A 29 -9.38 1.86 -2.29
N GLY A 30 -8.98 0.60 -2.08
CA GLY A 30 -7.61 0.21 -1.79
C GLY A 30 -7.17 0.51 -0.35
N ILE A 31 -8.13 0.65 0.57
CA ILE A 31 -7.90 0.83 2.00
C ILE A 31 -7.43 -0.48 2.65
N ILE A 32 -7.99 -1.60 2.19
CA ILE A 32 -7.61 -2.96 2.58
C ILE A 32 -7.28 -3.79 1.35
N THR A 33 -6.36 -4.73 1.49
CA THR A 33 -5.93 -5.58 0.38
C THR A 33 -6.34 -7.03 0.60
N ARG A 34 -6.87 -7.67 -0.44
CA ARG A 34 -7.11 -9.13 -0.42
C ARG A 34 -5.80 -9.89 -0.60
N VAL A 35 -5.68 -11.03 0.07
CA VAL A 35 -4.56 -11.96 -0.17
C VAL A 35 -4.67 -12.50 -1.61
N PRO A 36 -3.64 -12.31 -2.45
CA PRO A 36 -3.68 -12.73 -3.85
C PRO A 36 -3.68 -14.26 -3.98
N LYS A 37 -4.13 -14.75 -5.14
CA LYS A 37 -4.16 -16.18 -5.53
C LYS A 37 -5.11 -17.07 -4.72
N LEU A 38 -5.90 -16.52 -3.80
CA LEU A 38 -6.96 -17.26 -3.13
C LEU A 38 -8.29 -17.13 -3.90
N PRO A 39 -9.06 -18.21 -4.06
CA PRO A 39 -10.31 -18.21 -4.84
C PRO A 39 -11.41 -17.40 -4.18
N THR A 40 -11.38 -17.27 -2.86
CA THR A 40 -12.34 -16.46 -2.09
C THR A 40 -11.62 -15.31 -1.39
N PRO A 41 -12.25 -14.11 -1.26
CA PRO A 41 -11.65 -12.98 -0.56
C PRO A 41 -11.24 -13.34 0.87
N ARG A 42 -9.96 -13.08 1.18
CA ARG A 42 -9.35 -13.25 2.50
C ARG A 42 -8.45 -12.06 2.78
N TYR A 43 -8.40 -11.66 4.04
CA TYR A 43 -7.63 -10.52 4.53
C TYR A 43 -6.66 -10.99 5.61
N SER A 44 -5.43 -10.50 5.60
CA SER A 44 -4.44 -10.84 6.63
C SER A 44 -4.83 -10.20 7.96
N ILE A 45 -4.86 -10.98 9.05
CA ILE A 45 -5.12 -10.40 10.38
C ILE A 45 -4.05 -9.37 10.76
N GLU A 46 -2.81 -9.57 10.32
CA GLU A 46 -1.69 -8.67 10.58
C GLU A 46 -1.91 -7.28 9.97
N GLU A 47 -2.35 -7.20 8.71
CA GLU A 47 -2.69 -5.94 8.03
C GLU A 47 -3.85 -5.24 8.74
N ILE A 48 -4.89 -5.99 9.11
CA ILE A 48 -6.05 -5.44 9.82
C ILE A 48 -5.66 -4.88 11.19
N LEU A 49 -4.82 -5.59 11.95
CA LEU A 49 -4.31 -5.10 13.22
C LEU A 49 -3.45 -3.85 13.03
N GLN A 50 -2.61 -3.78 12.00
CA GLN A 50 -1.84 -2.56 11.71
C GLN A 50 -2.76 -1.36 11.44
N ILE A 51 -3.82 -1.53 10.65
CA ILE A 51 -4.81 -0.49 10.37
C ILE A 51 -5.51 -0.04 11.66
N GLU A 52 -5.86 -0.98 12.54
CA GLU A 52 -6.50 -0.67 13.82
C GLU A 52 -5.57 0.07 14.79
N HIS A 53 -4.28 -0.27 14.81
CA HIS A 53 -3.29 0.34 15.72
C HIS A 53 -2.83 1.73 15.27
N ILE A 54 -2.70 1.94 13.96
CA ILE A 54 -2.28 3.23 13.38
C ILE A 54 -3.43 4.26 13.42
N GLY A 55 -4.67 3.79 13.65
CA GLY A 55 -5.87 4.56 13.35
C GLY A 55 -6.06 4.70 11.84
N LEU A 56 -7.14 5.36 11.40
CA LEU A 56 -7.44 5.66 9.99
C LEU A 56 -6.40 6.57 9.31
N ASP A 57 -5.14 6.60 9.75
CA ASP A 57 -3.99 7.11 8.98
C ASP A 57 -3.64 6.07 7.89
N ILE A 58 -4.65 5.78 7.08
CA ILE A 58 -4.54 5.10 5.81
C ILE A 58 -3.59 5.98 5.02
N ASN A 59 -2.45 5.44 4.58
CA ASN A 59 -1.63 6.10 3.57
C ASN A 59 -2.58 6.68 2.50
N PRO A 60 -2.67 8.01 2.35
CA PRO A 60 -3.79 8.67 1.66
C PRO A 60 -3.85 8.33 0.17
N LEU A 61 -2.83 7.63 -0.33
CA LEU A 61 -2.71 7.19 -1.69
C LEU A 61 -3.29 5.79 -1.85
N SER A 62 -4.26 5.67 -2.76
CA SER A 62 -4.70 4.37 -3.27
C SER A 62 -3.52 3.56 -3.82
N PRO A 63 -3.62 2.23 -3.94
CA PRO A 63 -2.53 1.39 -4.47
C PRO A 63 -2.01 1.86 -5.83
N ILE A 64 -2.89 2.40 -6.68
CA ILE A 64 -2.50 2.97 -7.98
C ILE A 64 -1.67 4.25 -7.78
N GLU A 65 -2.10 5.14 -6.88
CA GLU A 65 -1.38 6.37 -6.56
C GLU A 65 -0.04 6.08 -5.88
N ARG A 66 0.03 5.05 -5.05
CA ARG A 66 1.27 4.56 -4.47
C ARG A 66 2.23 4.06 -5.55
N ILE A 67 1.78 3.18 -6.47
CA ILE A 67 2.59 2.71 -7.59
C ILE A 67 3.06 3.88 -8.48
N LYS A 68 2.19 4.86 -8.73
CA LYS A 68 2.55 6.07 -9.50
C LYS A 68 3.61 6.89 -8.76
N LYS A 69 3.45 7.07 -7.44
CA LYS A 69 4.40 7.79 -6.60
C LYS A 69 5.74 7.06 -6.56
N ASP A 70 5.76 5.74 -6.41
CA ASP A 70 6.98 4.94 -6.38
C ASP A 70 7.72 5.01 -7.72
N LYS A 71 7.02 4.90 -8.85
CA LYS A 71 7.60 5.13 -10.19
C LYS A 71 8.12 6.55 -10.36
N TYR A 72 7.46 7.53 -9.76
CA TYR A 72 7.91 8.92 -9.80
C TYR A 72 9.19 9.12 -8.98
N ILE A 73 9.29 8.49 -7.81
CA ILE A 73 10.51 8.46 -6.98
C ILE A 73 11.66 7.82 -7.75
N GLU A 74 11.46 6.63 -8.33
CA GLU A 74 12.48 5.93 -9.13
C GLU A 74 12.97 6.80 -10.30
N LYS A 75 12.06 7.52 -10.95
CA LYS A 75 12.41 8.45 -12.03
C LYS A 75 13.23 9.64 -11.53
N LEU A 76 12.90 10.18 -10.36
CA LEU A 76 13.63 11.28 -9.74
C LEU A 76 15.03 10.84 -9.30
N GLU A 77 15.17 9.68 -8.69
CA GLU A 77 16.46 9.10 -8.27
C GLU A 77 17.39 8.92 -9.47
N ARG A 78 16.92 8.31 -10.56
CA ARG A 78 17.71 8.21 -11.81
C ARG A 78 18.13 9.57 -12.35
N LYS A 79 17.28 10.59 -12.22
CA LYS A 79 17.61 11.94 -12.69
C LYS A 79 18.69 12.57 -11.80
N ILE A 80 18.64 12.35 -10.49
CA ILE A 80 19.66 12.79 -9.54
C ILE A 80 20.99 12.11 -9.89
N GLU A 81 21.03 10.78 -10.03
CA GLU A 81 22.26 10.04 -10.40
C GLU A 81 22.90 10.58 -11.69
N LEU A 82 22.08 10.83 -12.72
CA LEU A 82 22.57 11.40 -13.98
C LEU A 82 23.12 12.81 -13.83
N LEU A 83 22.50 13.65 -12.99
CA LEU A 83 22.96 15.00 -12.73
C LEU A 83 24.25 14.99 -11.92
N GLU A 84 24.36 14.16 -10.90
CA GLU A 84 25.58 13.96 -10.10
C GLU A 84 26.74 13.46 -10.97
N ALA A 85 26.49 12.47 -11.84
CA ALA A 85 27.49 11.98 -12.78
C ALA A 85 27.98 13.08 -13.73
N LYS A 86 27.09 13.96 -14.21
CA LYS A 86 27.47 15.12 -15.04
C LYS A 86 28.25 16.15 -14.23
N LEU A 87 27.82 16.44 -13.01
CA LEU A 87 28.49 17.40 -12.12
C LEU A 87 29.92 16.95 -11.84
N ASN A 88 30.12 15.67 -11.52
CA ASN A 88 31.45 15.08 -11.30
C ASN A 88 32.35 15.20 -12.53
N LYS A 89 31.82 14.96 -13.74
CA LYS A 89 32.59 15.14 -14.98
C LYS A 89 33.02 16.60 -15.19
N VAL A 90 32.15 17.55 -14.88
CA VAL A 90 32.47 18.98 -14.97
C VAL A 90 33.52 19.36 -13.93
N GLN A 91 33.39 18.88 -12.69
CA GLN A 91 34.39 19.13 -11.64
C GLN A 91 35.76 18.57 -12.01
N LEU A 92 35.83 17.36 -12.57
CA LEU A 92 37.07 16.76 -13.06
C LEU A 92 37.67 17.51 -14.26
N ALA A 93 36.85 18.15 -15.09
CA ALA A 93 37.32 18.93 -16.24
C ALA A 93 37.79 20.35 -15.84
N LEU A 94 37.41 20.82 -14.65
CA LEU A 94 37.80 22.12 -14.09
C LEU A 94 38.96 22.02 -13.08
N ALA A 95 39.36 20.80 -12.71
CA ALA A 95 40.50 20.49 -11.85
C ALA A 95 41.76 20.26 -12.67
#